data_AF-I0Z984-F1
#
_entry.id   AF-I0Z984-F1
#
_cell.length_a   1.000
_cell.length_b   1.000
_cell.length_c   1.000
_cell.angle_alpha   90.00
_cell.angle_beta   90.00
_cell.angle_gamma   90.00
#
_symmetry.space_group_name_H-M   'P 1'
#
loop_
_entity.id
_entity.type
_entity.pdbx_description
1 polymer ?
#
loop_
_entity_poly.entity_id
_entity_poly.type
_entity_poly.pdbx_seq_one_letter_code
_entity_poly.pdbx_strand_id
1 'polypeptide(L)'
;MHGLGGMLQTLGSRAEDVAAVHTMAIIEEQAPGADAPSYTVFDFLPADAMALRTTATLMAGGSVKGILRERQLRRLPRRRCSLIGEATVPEAMQMARCFNEIWPCELKLLVNDCHSHTAALVHHLTGQTITIEKILPLQRYPLWM
;
A
#
# COMPACT_ATOMS: atom_id res chain seq x y z
N MET A 1 -0.93 -44.60 31.55
CA MET A 1 -1.86 -44.01 30.57
C MET A 1 -1.56 -42.52 30.48
N HIS A 2 -0.65 -42.12 29.60
CA HIS A 2 -0.35 -40.71 29.33
C HIS A 2 -1.04 -40.32 28.03
N GLY A 3 -2.17 -39.64 28.15
CA GLY A 3 -2.65 -38.72 27.12
C GLY A 3 -2.04 -37.34 27.35
N LEU A 4 -1.88 -36.58 26.27
CA LEU A 4 -1.76 -35.12 26.11
C LEU A 4 -1.03 -34.95 24.76
N GLY A 5 -1.71 -34.71 23.64
CA GLY A 5 -2.59 -33.56 23.43
C GLY A 5 -1.74 -32.44 22.85
N GLY A 6 -1.73 -32.33 21.51
CA GLY A 6 -0.89 -31.39 20.77
C GLY A 6 -1.19 -29.93 21.09
N MET A 7 -0.21 -29.08 20.84
CA MET A 7 -0.35 -27.63 20.86
C MET A 7 0.34 -27.05 19.62
N LEU A 8 -0.40 -26.93 18.52
CA LEU A 8 -0.06 -26.00 17.44
C LEU A 8 -0.66 -24.64 17.84
N GLN A 9 0.18 -23.67 18.17
CA GLN A 9 -0.29 -22.29 18.38
C GLN A 9 -0.19 -21.52 17.08
N THR A 10 -1.32 -21.05 16.57
CA THR A 10 -1.43 -20.27 15.34
C THR A 10 -0.96 -18.84 15.59
N LEU A 11 0.15 -18.44 14.94
CA LEU A 11 0.69 -17.08 14.94
C LEU A 11 0.01 -16.21 13.85
N GLY A 12 -1.30 -16.38 13.67
CA GLY A 12 -2.04 -15.88 12.50
C GLY A 12 -2.60 -14.46 12.59
N SER A 13 -2.99 -13.98 13.78
CA SER A 13 -3.87 -12.80 13.86
C SER A 13 -3.22 -11.47 13.45
N ARG A 14 -1.90 -11.27 13.67
CA ARG A 14 -1.23 -9.99 13.34
C ARG A 14 -0.75 -9.89 11.90
N ALA A 15 -0.48 -11.02 11.25
CA ALA A 15 -0.03 -11.02 9.85
C ALA A 15 -1.22 -10.91 8.89
N GLU A 16 -2.36 -11.52 9.24
CA GLU A 16 -3.59 -11.47 8.44
C GLU A 16 -4.19 -10.05 8.38
N ASP A 17 -4.19 -9.32 9.51
CA ASP A 17 -4.69 -7.93 9.57
C ASP A 17 -3.82 -6.95 8.75
N VAL A 18 -2.52 -7.21 8.67
CA VAL A 18 -1.57 -6.39 7.89
C VAL A 18 -1.71 -6.67 6.39
N ALA A 19 -1.99 -7.92 6.00
CA ALA A 19 -2.22 -8.30 4.60
C ALA A 19 -3.56 -7.79 4.04
N ALA A 20 -4.50 -7.37 4.89
CA ALA A 20 -5.86 -7.01 4.49
C ALA A 20 -6.05 -5.55 4.03
N VAL A 21 -5.07 -4.66 4.24
CA VAL A 21 -5.26 -3.23 4.00
C VAL A 21 -4.46 -2.75 2.81
N HIS A 22 -5.14 -2.63 1.68
CA HIS A 22 -4.59 -2.00 0.48
C HIS A 22 -4.17 -0.55 0.74
N THR A 23 -2.93 -0.22 0.38
CA THR A 23 -2.35 1.13 0.55
C THR A 23 -2.05 1.75 -0.81
N MET A 24 -2.22 3.07 -0.92
CA MET A 24 -1.89 3.85 -2.10
C MET A 24 -1.28 5.20 -1.71
N ALA A 25 -0.45 5.77 -2.59
CA ALA A 25 0.08 7.11 -2.43
C ALA A 25 -0.80 8.12 -3.16
N ILE A 26 -0.98 9.31 -2.57
CA ILE A 26 -1.68 10.43 -3.21
C ILE A 26 -0.71 11.61 -3.24
N ILE A 27 -0.51 12.18 -4.42
CA ILE A 27 0.23 13.43 -4.61
C ILE A 27 -0.79 14.54 -4.83
N GLU A 28 -0.74 15.53 -3.95
CA GLU A 28 -1.43 16.80 -4.12
C GLU A 28 -0.50 17.78 -4.84
N GLU A 29 -0.94 18.35 -5.94
CA GLU A 29 -0.17 19.32 -6.72
C GLU A 29 -0.99 20.58 -6.97
N GLN A 30 -0.44 21.72 -6.55
CA GLN A 30 -1.02 23.04 -6.78
C GLN A 30 -0.30 23.72 -7.95
N ALA A 31 -0.91 23.66 -9.13
CA ALA A 31 -0.36 24.31 -10.32
C ALA A 31 -0.41 25.85 -10.19
N PRO A 32 0.58 26.58 -10.73
CA PRO A 32 0.56 28.04 -10.74
C PRO A 32 -0.69 28.58 -11.44
N GLY A 33 -1.49 29.37 -10.72
CA GLY A 33 -2.73 29.96 -11.26
C GLY A 33 -3.94 29.04 -11.28
N ALA A 34 -3.86 27.84 -10.70
CA ALA A 34 -5.02 26.96 -10.53
C ALA A 34 -5.86 27.38 -9.30
N ASP A 35 -7.18 27.39 -9.46
CA ASP A 35 -8.14 27.70 -8.39
C ASP A 35 -8.19 26.62 -7.30
N ALA A 36 -7.78 25.38 -7.63
CA ALA A 36 -7.82 24.25 -6.72
C ALA A 36 -6.68 23.25 -7.04
N PRO A 37 -6.23 22.49 -6.02
CA PRO A 37 -5.21 21.47 -6.20
C PRO A 37 -5.74 20.27 -6.99
N SER A 38 -4.83 19.62 -7.69
CA SER A 38 -5.05 18.32 -8.32
C SER A 38 -4.54 17.19 -7.43
N TYR A 39 -5.16 16.02 -7.55
CA TYR A 39 -4.85 14.86 -6.71
C TYR A 39 -4.61 13.63 -7.57
N THR A 40 -3.37 13.18 -7.65
CA THR A 40 -3.00 11.98 -8.42
C THR A 40 -2.71 10.82 -7.47
N VAL A 41 -3.37 9.68 -7.70
CA VAL A 41 -3.15 8.45 -6.93
C VAL A 41 -2.22 7.53 -7.71
N PHE A 42 -1.25 6.97 -6.99
CA PHE A 42 -0.37 5.90 -7.42
C PHE A 42 -0.71 4.63 -6.64
N ASP A 43 -1.00 3.55 -7.37
CA ASP A 43 -1.56 2.32 -6.83
C ASP A 43 -0.84 1.10 -7.44
N PHE A 44 -0.58 0.06 -6.65
CA PHE A 44 0.04 -1.19 -7.09
C PHE A 44 -0.81 -2.38 -6.65
N LEU A 45 -1.37 -3.10 -7.62
CA LEU A 45 -2.31 -4.20 -7.37
C LEU A 45 -2.10 -5.38 -8.33
N PRO A 46 -2.63 -6.58 -8.02
CA PRO A 46 -2.59 -7.69 -8.97
C PRO A 46 -3.35 -7.35 -10.25
N ALA A 47 -2.88 -7.85 -11.39
CA ALA A 47 -3.53 -7.63 -12.68
C ALA A 47 -5.00 -8.12 -12.71
N ASP A 48 -5.27 -9.21 -11.99
CA ASP A 48 -6.60 -9.80 -11.83
C ASP A 48 -6.85 -10.07 -10.34
N ALA A 49 -7.18 -9.01 -9.60
CA ALA A 49 -7.33 -9.07 -8.14
C ALA A 49 -8.51 -9.93 -7.67
N MET A 50 -9.52 -10.15 -8.51
CA MET A 50 -10.73 -10.89 -8.15
C MET A 50 -10.66 -12.39 -8.49
N ALA A 51 -9.67 -12.81 -9.26
CA ALA A 51 -9.52 -14.22 -9.57
C ALA A 51 -8.99 -15.02 -8.39
N LEU A 52 -9.69 -16.13 -8.09
CA LEU A 52 -9.30 -17.06 -7.04
C LEU A 52 -7.86 -17.57 -7.19
N ARG A 53 -7.40 -17.79 -8.44
CA ARG A 53 -6.02 -18.20 -8.72
C ARG A 53 -5.00 -17.18 -8.21
N THR A 54 -5.29 -15.89 -8.33
CA THR A 54 -4.41 -14.81 -7.88
C THR A 54 -4.26 -14.88 -6.37
N THR A 55 -5.37 -15.00 -5.64
CA THR A 55 -5.37 -15.13 -4.18
C THR A 55 -4.64 -16.40 -3.76
N ALA A 56 -4.94 -17.55 -4.37
CA ALA A 56 -4.31 -18.82 -4.03
C ALA A 56 -2.79 -18.78 -4.23
N THR A 57 -2.31 -18.25 -5.37
CA THR A 57 -0.88 -18.11 -5.65
C THR A 57 -0.20 -17.20 -4.64
N LEU A 58 -0.79 -16.03 -4.34
CA LEU A 58 -0.21 -15.08 -3.38
C LEU A 58 -0.18 -15.65 -1.96
N MET A 59 -1.25 -16.31 -1.51
CA MET A 59 -1.33 -16.94 -0.20
C MET A 59 -0.37 -18.13 -0.06
N ALA A 60 -0.07 -18.83 -1.16
CA ALA A 60 0.96 -19.88 -1.20
C ALA A 60 2.40 -19.33 -1.22
N GLY A 61 2.58 -18.00 -1.12
CA GLY A 61 3.90 -17.34 -1.16
C GLY A 61 4.48 -17.17 -2.57
N GLY A 62 3.68 -17.44 -3.60
CA GLY A 62 4.03 -17.20 -5.00
C GLY A 62 3.95 -15.73 -5.39
N SER A 63 4.29 -15.44 -6.63
CA SER A 63 4.16 -14.12 -7.25
C SER A 63 3.12 -14.11 -8.37
N VAL A 64 2.57 -12.93 -8.64
CA VAL A 64 1.64 -12.69 -9.75
C VAL A 64 2.03 -11.43 -10.50
N LYS A 65 1.52 -11.25 -11.72
CA LYS A 65 1.68 -9.98 -12.42
C LYS A 65 0.95 -8.87 -11.65
N GLY A 66 1.70 -7.87 -11.21
CA GLY A 66 1.20 -6.61 -10.69
C GLY A 66 0.97 -5.59 -11.81
N ILE A 67 0.15 -4.58 -11.51
CA ILE A 67 -0.11 -3.42 -12.35
C ILE A 67 0.04 -2.17 -11.49
N LEU A 68 0.84 -1.25 -12.00
CA LEU A 68 0.96 0.10 -11.48
C LEU A 68 -0.10 0.97 -12.16
N ARG A 69 -0.91 1.65 -11.35
CA ARG A 69 -1.98 2.52 -11.84
C ARG A 69 -1.73 3.95 -11.39
N GLU A 70 -1.99 4.87 -12.31
CA GLU A 70 -2.13 6.29 -12.06
C GLU A 70 -3.61 6.64 -12.26
N ARG A 71 -4.22 7.39 -11.32
CA ARG A 71 -5.57 7.94 -11.51
C ARG A 71 -5.74 9.29 -10.86
N GLN A 72 -6.50 10.16 -11.52
CA GLN A 72 -6.89 11.45 -10.96
C GLN A 72 -8.06 11.29 -9.99
N LEU A 73 -7.97 11.94 -8.83
CA LEU A 73 -9.06 12.09 -7.88
C LEU A 73 -9.63 13.51 -7.96
N ARG A 74 -10.95 13.61 -7.77
CA ARG A 74 -11.60 14.91 -7.65
C ARG A 74 -11.32 15.58 -6.30
N ARG A 75 -11.09 14.79 -5.24
CA ARG A 75 -10.91 15.22 -3.84
C ARG A 75 -10.17 14.15 -3.04
N LEU A 76 -9.51 14.55 -1.94
CA LEU A 76 -8.92 13.62 -0.98
C LEU A 76 -9.96 12.77 -0.24
N PRO A 77 -9.64 11.51 0.10
CA PRO A 77 -10.45 10.71 1.00
C PRO A 77 -10.56 11.36 2.39
N ARG A 78 -11.78 11.45 2.92
CA ARG A 78 -12.04 12.05 4.25
C ARG A 78 -11.65 11.15 5.43
N ARG A 79 -11.32 9.89 5.18
CA ARG A 79 -10.99 8.88 6.20
C ARG A 79 -9.82 8.06 5.70
N ARG A 80 -8.97 7.59 6.63
CA ARG A 80 -7.80 6.73 6.34
C ARG A 80 -6.86 7.38 5.31
N CYS A 81 -6.68 8.69 5.43
CA CYS A 81 -5.79 9.49 4.60
C CYS A 81 -4.96 10.35 5.56
N SER A 82 -3.65 10.25 5.45
CA SER A 82 -2.69 10.95 6.32
C SER A 82 -1.71 11.72 5.45
N LEU A 83 -1.47 12.99 5.78
CA LEU A 83 -0.38 13.74 5.18
C LEU A 83 0.95 13.20 5.72
N ILE A 84 1.82 12.76 4.84
CA ILE A 84 3.13 12.22 5.22
C ILE A 84 4.18 13.34 5.22
N GLY A 85 4.24 14.13 4.16
CA GLY A 85 5.16 15.26 4.06
C GLY A 85 5.08 15.94 2.71
N GLU A 86 5.91 16.97 2.56
CA GLU A 86 6.10 17.68 1.31
C GLU A 86 7.20 17.03 0.48
N ALA A 87 7.07 17.11 -0.84
CA ALA A 87 8.11 16.61 -1.73
C ALA A 87 9.37 17.47 -1.60
N THR A 88 10.52 16.82 -1.47
CA THR A 88 11.84 17.48 -1.44
C THR A 88 12.53 17.45 -2.80
N VAL A 89 11.99 16.68 -3.73
CA VAL A 89 12.46 16.58 -5.12
C VAL A 89 11.76 17.61 -6.01
N PRO A 90 12.47 18.16 -7.02
CA PRO A 90 11.81 18.95 -8.06
C PRO A 90 10.88 18.05 -8.88
N GLU A 91 9.82 18.65 -9.44
CA GLU A 91 8.89 17.97 -10.35
C GLU A 91 8.37 16.63 -9.80
N ALA A 92 7.88 16.64 -8.55
CA ALA A 92 7.48 15.44 -7.81
C ALA A 92 6.54 14.50 -8.58
N MET A 93 5.61 15.05 -9.37
CA MET A 93 4.71 14.27 -10.21
C MET A 93 5.45 13.49 -11.31
N GLN A 94 6.42 14.12 -11.99
CA GLN A 94 7.23 13.47 -13.02
C GLN A 94 8.14 12.41 -12.40
N MET A 95 8.75 12.70 -11.25
CA MET A 95 9.57 11.74 -10.51
C MET A 95 8.77 10.52 -10.08
N ALA A 96 7.52 10.70 -9.64
CA ALA A 96 6.62 9.60 -9.31
C ALA A 96 6.29 8.70 -10.51
N ARG A 97 6.09 9.29 -11.69
CA ARG A 97 5.86 8.53 -12.94
C ARG A 97 7.09 7.73 -13.34
N CYS A 98 8.27 8.36 -13.36
CA CYS A 98 9.54 7.67 -13.65
C CYS A 98 9.79 6.53 -12.65
N PHE A 99 9.51 6.75 -11.37
CA PHE A 99 9.60 5.71 -10.34
C PHE A 99 8.70 4.51 -10.66
N ASN A 100 7.45 4.76 -11.07
CA ASN A 100 6.54 3.69 -11.48
C ASN A 100 7.04 2.93 -12.72
N GLU A 101 7.62 3.60 -13.70
CA GLU A 101 8.12 2.94 -14.92
C GLU A 101 9.21 1.90 -14.64
N ILE A 102 10.03 2.14 -13.61
CA ILE A 102 11.13 1.23 -13.23
C ILE A 102 10.77 0.24 -12.12
N TRP A 103 9.57 0.34 -11.54
CA TRP A 103 9.19 -0.49 -10.40
C TRP A 103 8.95 -1.95 -10.83
N PRO A 104 9.50 -2.95 -10.11
CA PRO A 104 9.29 -4.36 -10.43
C PRO A 104 7.79 -4.73 -10.39
N CYS A 105 7.26 -5.20 -11.51
CA CYS A 105 5.85 -5.57 -11.62
C CYS A 105 5.54 -7.01 -11.17
N GLU A 106 6.50 -7.71 -10.56
CA GLU A 106 6.26 -9.01 -9.93
C GLU A 106 5.67 -8.80 -8.53
N LEU A 107 4.35 -8.88 -8.38
CA LEU A 107 3.68 -8.66 -7.10
C LEU A 107 3.78 -9.90 -6.22
N LYS A 108 4.27 -9.71 -4.99
CA LYS A 108 4.42 -10.74 -3.97
C LYS A 108 4.14 -10.17 -2.58
N LEU A 109 3.22 -10.80 -1.85
CA LEU A 109 2.82 -10.35 -0.51
C LEU A 109 4.04 -10.23 0.41
N LEU A 110 4.08 -9.15 1.19
CA LEU A 110 5.11 -8.83 2.19
C LEU A 110 6.53 -8.67 1.63
N VAL A 111 6.71 -8.67 0.30
CA VAL A 111 8.01 -8.53 -0.37
C VAL A 111 7.94 -7.38 -1.37
N ASN A 112 7.08 -7.50 -2.38
CA ASN A 112 6.84 -6.49 -3.40
C ASN A 112 5.33 -6.33 -3.57
N ASP A 113 4.70 -5.61 -2.64
CA ASP A 113 3.27 -5.36 -2.61
C ASP A 113 2.96 -3.86 -2.55
N CYS A 114 1.68 -3.54 -2.37
CA CYS A 114 1.20 -2.15 -2.29
C CYS A 114 1.85 -1.34 -1.15
N HIS A 115 2.25 -1.99 -0.05
CA HIS A 115 2.92 -1.32 1.07
C HIS A 115 4.37 -1.02 0.71
N SER A 116 5.10 -2.00 0.18
CA SER A 116 6.48 -1.80 -0.28
C SER A 116 6.56 -0.70 -1.33
N HIS A 117 5.64 -0.72 -2.30
CA HIS A 117 5.54 0.31 -3.34
C HIS A 117 5.25 1.70 -2.77
N THR A 118 4.21 1.83 -1.94
CA THR A 118 3.85 3.13 -1.35
C THR A 118 4.98 3.68 -0.47
N ALA A 119 5.60 2.84 0.35
CA ALA A 119 6.71 3.24 1.22
C ALA A 119 7.92 3.71 0.42
N ALA A 120 8.29 2.99 -0.64
CA ALA A 120 9.41 3.35 -1.49
C ALA A 120 9.14 4.63 -2.30
N LEU A 121 7.92 4.81 -2.82
CA LEU A 121 7.55 6.03 -3.53
C LEU A 121 7.58 7.25 -2.60
N VAL A 122 7.01 7.13 -1.40
CA VAL A 122 7.03 8.20 -0.40
C VAL A 122 8.47 8.56 -0.01
N HIS A 123 9.31 7.56 0.23
CA HIS A 123 10.72 7.79 0.54
C HIS A 123 11.43 8.48 -0.63
N HIS A 124 11.17 8.04 -1.86
CA HIS A 124 11.75 8.64 -3.06
C HIS A 124 11.42 10.13 -3.22
N LEU A 125 10.18 10.52 -2.90
CA LEU A 125 9.72 11.90 -3.09
C LEU A 125 10.01 12.83 -1.91
N THR A 126 10.02 12.31 -0.68
CA THR A 126 10.05 13.13 0.55
C THR A 126 11.28 12.87 1.42
N GLY A 127 12.04 11.80 1.17
CA GLY A 127 13.08 11.29 2.06
C GLY A 127 12.55 10.61 3.33
N GLN A 128 11.24 10.62 3.58
CA GLN A 128 10.66 10.04 4.78
C GLN A 128 10.50 8.53 4.69
N THR A 129 10.81 7.85 5.80
CA THR A 129 10.51 6.42 5.94
C THR A 129 9.18 6.25 6.67
N ILE A 130 8.23 5.61 6.01
CA ILE A 130 6.94 5.22 6.60
C ILE A 130 6.95 3.74 6.97
N THR A 131 6.55 3.46 8.20
CA THR A 131 6.29 2.08 8.65
C THR A 131 4.82 1.76 8.40
N ILE A 132 4.51 0.47 8.21
CA ILE A 132 3.13 0.01 8.01
C ILE A 132 2.20 0.46 9.14
N GLU A 133 2.72 0.57 10.37
CA GLU A 133 2.02 1.07 11.55
C GLU A 133 1.58 2.54 11.44
N LYS A 134 2.32 3.37 10.69
CA LYS A 134 1.95 4.77 10.41
C LYS A 134 0.90 4.89 9.31
N ILE A 135 0.80 3.89 8.45
CA ILE A 135 -0.10 3.84 7.29
C ILE A 135 -1.44 3.21 7.67
N LEU A 136 -1.41 2.17 8.51
CA LEU A 136 -2.58 1.52 9.04
C LEU A 136 -3.19 2.42 10.13
N PRO A 137 -4.42 2.92 9.97
CA PRO A 137 -5.10 3.54 11.10
C PRO A 137 -5.24 2.45 12.17
N LEU A 138 -4.56 2.60 13.30
CA LEU A 138 -4.76 1.80 14.50
C LEU A 138 -6.18 2.06 15.04
N GLN A 139 -7.21 1.61 14.33
CA GLN A 139 -8.52 1.43 14.95
C GLN A 139 -8.41 0.19 15.84
N ARG A 140 -8.08 0.45 17.11
CA ARG A 140 -8.37 -0.47 18.20
C ARG A 140 -9.87 -0.77 18.13
N TYR A 141 -10.25 -1.93 17.61
CA TYR A 141 -11.56 -2.48 17.93
C TYR A 141 -11.60 -2.65 19.46
N PRO A 142 -12.63 -2.17 20.17
CA PRO A 142 -12.83 -2.58 21.54
C PRO A 142 -13.07 -4.09 21.54
N LEU A 143 -12.22 -4.83 22.25
CA LEU A 143 -12.41 -6.26 22.55
C LEU A 143 -13.54 -6.39 23.57
N TRP A 144 -14.77 -6.08 23.17
CA TRP A 144 -16.01 -6.49 23.82
C TRP A 144 -17.20 -6.13 22.92
N MET A 145 -17.85 -7.16 22.38
CA MET A 145 -19.30 -7.30 22.21
C MET A 145 -19.58 -8.76 21.84
#